data_AF-A0A7Y8MK25-F1
#
_entry.id   AF-A0A7Y8MK25-F1
#
_cell.length_a   1.000
_cell.length_b   1.000
_cell.length_c   1.000
_cell.angle_alpha   90.00
_cell.angle_beta   90.00
_cell.angle_gamma   90.00
#
_symmetry.space_group_name_H-M   'P 1'
#
loop_
_entity.id
_entity.type
_entity.pdbx_description
1 polymer ?
#
loop_
_entity_poly.entity_id
_entity_poly.type
_entity_poly.pdbx_seq_one_letter_code
_entity_poly.pdbx_strand_id
1 'polypeptide(L)'
;MSKFRIAPSILSANFAKLGEEVDNVLAAGADIVHFDVMDNHYVPNLTIGPLVCEALRKHGVTAPIDVHLMVKPVDRIIPDFAKAGATYITFHPEASEHIDRTIGLIREAGCKPGLVFNPATPLDV
;
A
#
# COMPACT_ATOMS: atom_id res chain seq x y z
N MET A 1 -13.21 -22.87 3.82
CA MET A 1 -12.43 -21.99 4.72
C MET A 1 -11.66 -21.00 3.86
N SER A 2 -11.75 -19.70 4.14
CA SER A 2 -10.91 -18.72 3.45
C SER A 2 -9.44 -18.90 3.88
N LYS A 3 -8.53 -18.91 2.92
CA LYS A 3 -7.09 -18.98 3.17
C LYS A 3 -6.65 -17.72 3.94
N PHE A 4 -6.13 -17.88 5.15
CA PHE A 4 -5.50 -16.78 5.89
C PHE A 4 -4.26 -16.29 5.15
N ARG A 5 -3.98 -14.98 5.23
CA ARG A 5 -2.80 -14.36 4.60
C ARG A 5 -2.04 -13.55 5.62
N ILE A 6 -0.71 -13.59 5.54
CA ILE A 6 0.20 -12.78 6.36
C ILE A 6 0.85 -11.73 5.47
N ALA A 7 0.76 -10.47 5.87
CA ALA A 7 1.29 -9.32 5.14
C ALA A 7 2.22 -8.48 6.05
N PRO A 8 3.53 -8.82 6.14
CA PRO A 8 4.47 -8.04 6.93
C PRO A 8 4.58 -6.60 6.42
N SER A 9 4.52 -5.63 7.33
CA SER A 9 4.72 -4.22 6.99
C SER A 9 6.20 -3.87 6.97
N ILE A 10 6.64 -3.31 5.84
CA ILE A 10 8.02 -2.85 5.69
C ILE A 10 8.33 -1.59 6.50
N LEU A 11 7.33 -0.95 7.12
CA LEU A 11 7.53 0.19 8.00
C LEU A 11 8.45 -0.15 9.19
N SER A 12 8.44 -1.41 9.63
CA SER A 12 9.26 -1.90 10.74
C SER A 12 10.59 -2.54 10.27
N ALA A 13 10.84 -2.60 8.96
CA ALA A 13 12.03 -3.23 8.41
C ALA A 13 13.25 -2.31 8.51
N ASN A 14 14.45 -2.87 8.39
CA ASN A 14 15.65 -2.08 8.18
C ASN A 14 15.69 -1.51 6.76
N PHE A 15 15.35 -0.22 6.60
CA PHE A 15 15.36 0.45 5.30
C PHE A 15 16.72 0.43 4.60
N ALA A 16 17.84 0.31 5.32
CA ALA A 16 19.17 0.21 4.72
C ALA A 16 19.41 -1.13 3.99
N LYS A 17 18.55 -2.13 4.23
CA LYS A 17 18.66 -3.50 3.68
C LYS A 17 17.30 -4.02 3.20
N LEU A 18 16.46 -3.13 2.67
CA LEU A 18 15.05 -3.44 2.43
C LEU A 18 14.80 -4.65 1.50
N GLY A 19 15.65 -4.85 0.48
CA GLY A 19 15.55 -6.04 -0.38
C GLY A 19 15.75 -7.35 0.39
N GLU A 20 16.78 -7.41 1.24
CA GLU A 20 17.08 -8.58 2.09
C GLU A 20 15.97 -8.81 3.13
N GLU A 21 15.45 -7.74 3.75
CA GLU A 21 14.33 -7.82 4.68
C GLU A 21 13.08 -8.44 4.03
N VAL A 22 12.75 -8.00 2.80
CA VAL A 22 11.61 -8.54 2.06
C VAL A 22 11.84 -10.00 1.66
N ASP A 23 13.03 -10.36 1.20
CA ASP A 23 13.36 -11.75 0.86
C ASP A 23 13.23 -12.67 2.08
N ASN A 24 13.70 -12.22 3.24
CA ASN A 24 13.64 -12.98 4.50
C ASN A 24 12.20 -13.23 4.95
N VAL A 25 11.33 -12.22 4.94
CA VAL A 25 9.94 -12.41 5.37
C VAL A 25 9.13 -13.25 4.38
N LEU A 26 9.43 -13.17 3.07
CA LEU A 26 8.83 -14.03 2.06
C LEU A 26 9.28 -15.48 2.23
N ALA A 27 10.58 -15.71 2.47
CA ALA A 27 11.11 -17.04 2.79
C ALA A 27 10.53 -17.63 4.08
N ALA A 28 10.18 -16.77 5.05
CA ALA A 28 9.49 -17.16 6.29
C ALA A 28 7.99 -17.46 6.11
N GLY A 29 7.44 -17.31 4.90
CA GLY A 29 6.08 -17.71 4.55
C GLY A 29 5.07 -16.56 4.44
N ALA A 30 5.52 -15.31 4.33
CA ALA A 30 4.61 -14.20 4.03
C ALA A 30 3.95 -14.33 2.65
N ASP A 31 2.68 -13.94 2.55
CA ASP A 31 1.90 -14.00 1.31
C ASP A 31 1.95 -12.69 0.52
N ILE A 32 2.15 -11.57 1.22
CA ILE A 32 2.03 -10.19 0.72
C ILE A 32 3.10 -9.33 1.39
N VAL A 33 3.57 -8.29 0.72
CA VAL A 33 4.41 -7.24 1.32
C VAL A 33 3.56 -5.98 1.52
N HIS A 34 3.39 -5.53 2.76
CA HIS A 34 2.56 -4.36 3.08
C HIS A 34 3.39 -3.08 3.16
N PHE A 35 2.89 -2.02 2.54
CA PHE A 35 3.52 -0.71 2.42
C PHE A 35 2.65 0.36 3.08
N ASP A 36 3.13 0.92 4.18
CA ASP A 36 2.52 2.07 4.85
C ASP A 36 3.09 3.38 4.27
N VAL A 37 2.31 4.04 3.42
CA VAL A 37 2.69 5.27 2.71
C VAL A 37 2.09 6.47 3.41
N MET A 38 2.95 7.35 3.95
CA MET A 38 2.57 8.50 4.75
C MET A 38 3.17 9.78 4.15
N ASP A 39 2.42 10.88 4.13
CA ASP A 39 2.80 12.15 3.46
C ASP A 39 3.06 13.32 4.43
N ASN A 40 3.07 13.08 5.74
CA ASN A 40 3.17 14.10 6.79
C ASN A 40 2.01 15.12 6.82
N HIS A 41 0.90 14.84 6.13
CA HIS A 41 -0.30 15.69 6.12
C HIS A 41 -1.52 14.93 6.65
N TYR A 42 -1.82 13.75 6.09
CA TYR A 42 -2.92 12.92 6.59
C TYR A 42 -2.57 12.30 7.96
N VAL A 43 -1.30 11.91 8.15
CA VAL A 43 -0.73 11.47 9.42
C VAL A 43 0.56 12.25 9.71
N PRO A 44 0.98 12.42 10.97
CA PRO A 44 2.13 13.24 11.35
C PRO A 44 3.47 12.50 11.16
N ASN A 45 3.67 11.83 10.02
CA ASN A 45 4.91 11.16 9.67
C ASN A 45 5.10 11.08 8.14
N LEU A 46 6.35 10.99 7.67
CA LEU A 46 6.71 10.83 6.25
C LEU A 46 7.49 9.53 6.07
N THR A 47 7.01 8.62 5.22
CA THR A 47 7.65 7.30 5.04
C THR A 47 8.32 7.18 3.68
N ILE A 48 7.66 6.52 2.73
CA ILE A 48 8.21 6.08 1.46
C ILE A 48 7.23 6.39 0.33
N GLY A 49 7.77 6.53 -0.88
CA GLY A 49 6.97 6.78 -2.09
C GLY A 49 7.03 5.62 -3.10
N PRO A 50 6.42 5.81 -4.28
CA PRO A 50 6.39 4.83 -5.36
C PRO A 50 7.77 4.32 -5.79
N LEU A 51 8.81 5.14 -5.65
CA LEU A 51 10.19 4.76 -5.97
C LEU A 51 10.68 3.53 -5.19
N VAL A 52 10.25 3.38 -3.92
CA VAL A 52 10.61 2.22 -3.10
C VAL A 52 9.88 0.97 -3.58
N CYS A 53 8.61 1.10 -4.00
CA CYS A 53 7.85 0.01 -4.61
C CYS A 53 8.53 -0.47 -5.92
N GLU A 54 8.91 0.47 -6.78
CA GLU A 54 9.60 0.16 -8.03
C GLU A 54 10.96 -0.50 -7.78
N ALA A 55 11.71 -0.03 -6.77
CA ALA A 55 13.00 -0.61 -6.39
C ALA A 55 12.86 -2.07 -5.93
N LEU A 56 11.84 -2.39 -5.13
CA LEU A 56 11.57 -3.76 -4.69
C LEU A 56 11.11 -4.67 -5.85
N ARG A 57 10.36 -4.13 -6.82
CA ARG A 57 10.07 -4.88 -8.07
C ARG A 57 11.34 -5.16 -8.88
N LYS A 58 12.24 -4.18 -9.02
CA LYS A 58 13.53 -4.36 -9.70
C LYS A 58 14.47 -5.32 -8.95
N HIS A 59 14.38 -5.37 -7.63
CA HIS A 59 15.10 -6.35 -6.79
C HIS A 59 14.65 -7.79 -7.08
N GLY A 60 13.44 -7.99 -7.60
CA GLY A 60 12.92 -9.31 -7.97
C GLY A 60 11.73 -9.77 -7.13
N VAL A 61 11.15 -8.91 -6.29
CA VAL A 61 9.97 -9.23 -5.50
C VAL A 61 8.79 -9.49 -6.45
N THR A 62 8.28 -10.72 -6.45
CA THR A 62 7.12 -11.14 -7.26
C THR A 62 5.84 -11.29 -6.44
N ALA A 63 5.95 -11.37 -5.10
CA ALA A 63 4.80 -11.42 -4.20
C ALA A 63 3.91 -10.18 -4.38
N PRO A 64 2.59 -10.29 -4.17
CA PRO A 64 1.71 -9.13 -4.19
C PRO A 64 2.20 -8.03 -3.24
N ILE A 65 2.15 -6.78 -3.71
CA ILE A 65 2.44 -5.62 -2.88
C ILE A 65 1.12 -4.94 -2.54
N ASP A 66 0.90 -4.72 -1.25
CA ASP A 66 -0.28 -4.06 -0.70
C ASP A 66 0.11 -2.65 -0.23
N VAL A 67 -0.32 -1.65 -0.99
CA VAL A 67 -0.04 -0.24 -0.71
C VAL A 67 -1.19 0.37 0.09
N HIS A 68 -0.90 0.79 1.30
CA HIS A 68 -1.79 1.49 2.19
C HIS A 68 -1.47 2.99 2.18
N LEU A 69 -2.35 3.77 1.58
CA LEU A 69 -2.21 5.22 1.42
C LEU A 69 -2.81 5.97 2.61
N MET A 70 -1.93 6.41 3.51
CA MET A 70 -2.20 7.39 4.57
C MET A 70 -1.75 8.77 4.10
N VAL A 71 -2.36 9.26 3.02
CA VAL A 71 -1.99 10.52 2.33
C VAL A 71 -3.23 11.32 1.92
N LYS A 72 -3.12 12.64 1.74
CA LYS A 72 -4.23 13.49 1.28
C LYS A 72 -3.72 14.64 0.38
N PRO A 73 -4.16 14.75 -0.89
CA PRO A 73 -5.15 13.93 -1.59
C PRO A 73 -4.60 12.60 -2.14
N VAL A 74 -5.47 11.60 -2.28
CA VAL A 74 -5.08 10.22 -2.69
C VAL A 74 -4.99 10.02 -4.20
N ASP A 75 -5.87 10.64 -4.99
CA ASP A 75 -6.00 10.38 -6.44
C ASP A 75 -4.69 10.59 -7.21
N ARG A 76 -3.90 11.58 -6.80
CA ARG A 76 -2.66 11.93 -7.53
C ARG A 76 -1.62 10.82 -7.48
N ILE A 77 -1.50 10.10 -6.37
CA ILE A 77 -0.40 9.14 -6.16
C ILE A 77 -0.75 7.72 -6.57
N ILE A 78 -2.05 7.42 -6.74
CA ILE A 78 -2.55 6.09 -7.13
C ILE A 78 -1.91 5.60 -8.44
N PRO A 79 -1.91 6.37 -9.56
CA PRO A 79 -1.30 5.91 -10.81
C PRO A 79 0.21 5.64 -10.69
N ASP A 80 0.90 6.39 -9.83
CA ASP A 80 2.34 6.26 -9.63
C ASP A 80 2.66 4.94 -8.91
N PHE A 81 1.90 4.56 -7.87
CA PHE A 81 2.04 3.27 -7.21
C PHE A 81 1.62 2.09 -8.10
N ALA A 82 0.54 2.26 -8.86
CA ALA A 82 0.10 1.25 -9.82
C ALA A 82 1.20 0.96 -10.85
N LYS A 83 1.78 2.00 -11.44
CA LYS A 83 2.91 1.89 -12.38
C LYS A 83 4.16 1.30 -11.72
N ALA A 84 4.41 1.60 -10.45
CA ALA A 84 5.52 1.04 -9.68
C ALA A 84 5.33 -0.46 -9.35
N GLY A 85 4.16 -1.04 -9.63
CA GLY A 85 3.88 -2.47 -9.49
C GLY A 85 3.13 -2.84 -8.22
N ALA A 86 2.35 -1.93 -7.64
CA ALA A 86 1.40 -2.26 -6.59
C ALA A 86 0.36 -3.30 -7.10
N THR A 87 -0.11 -4.17 -6.20
CA THR A 87 -1.18 -5.12 -6.52
C THR A 87 -2.50 -4.70 -5.88
N TYR A 88 -2.44 -4.27 -4.62
CA TYR A 88 -3.54 -3.67 -3.90
C TYR A 88 -3.18 -2.21 -3.62
N ILE A 89 -4.18 -1.34 -3.73
CA ILE A 89 -4.08 0.03 -3.25
C ILE A 89 -5.29 0.26 -2.36
N THR A 90 -5.03 0.55 -1.09
CA THR A 90 -6.04 0.87 -0.09
C THR A 90 -5.85 2.31 0.38
N PHE A 91 -6.95 2.99 0.66
CA PHE A 91 -6.92 4.39 1.09
C PHE A 91 -8.03 4.67 2.10
N HIS A 92 -7.86 5.75 2.85
CA HIS A 92 -8.86 6.21 3.81
C HIS A 92 -9.96 7.02 3.13
N PRO A 93 -11.26 6.75 3.39
CA PRO A 93 -12.35 7.49 2.77
C PRO A 93 -12.29 9.00 3.07
N GLU A 94 -11.79 9.40 4.25
CA GLU A 94 -11.63 10.80 4.67
C GLU A 94 -10.56 11.58 3.88
N ALA A 95 -9.74 10.86 3.10
CA ALA A 95 -8.69 11.42 2.27
C ALA A 95 -9.11 11.67 0.81
N SER A 96 -10.34 11.29 0.44
CA SER A 96 -10.93 11.57 -0.89
C SER A 96 -12.25 12.31 -0.75
N GLU A 97 -12.45 13.34 -1.57
CA GLU A 97 -13.75 14.02 -1.70
C GLU A 97 -14.76 13.17 -2.51
N HIS A 98 -14.29 12.16 -3.25
CA HIS A 98 -15.10 11.33 -4.14
C HIS A 98 -14.64 9.87 -4.10
N ILE A 99 -14.97 9.17 -3.02
CA ILE A 99 -14.54 7.79 -2.72
C ILE A 99 -14.78 6.83 -3.89
N ASP A 100 -15.98 6.83 -4.48
CA ASP A 100 -16.34 5.95 -5.61
C ASP A 100 -15.44 6.18 -6.83
N ARG A 101 -15.15 7.44 -7.16
CA ARG A 101 -14.24 7.79 -8.25
C ARG A 101 -12.82 7.29 -7.98
N THR A 102 -12.33 7.45 -6.75
CA THR A 102 -11.01 6.95 -6.34
C THR A 102 -10.93 5.42 -6.47
N ILE A 103 -11.98 4.70 -6.07
CA ILE A 103 -12.08 3.25 -6.27
C ILE A 103 -12.02 2.89 -7.76
N GLY A 104 -12.76 3.62 -8.61
CA GLY A 104 -12.72 3.48 -10.06
C GLY A 104 -11.31 3.66 -10.63
N LEU A 105 -10.62 4.74 -10.23
CA LEU A 105 -9.25 5.04 -10.64
C LEU A 105 -8.28 3.90 -10.30
N ILE A 106 -8.37 3.32 -9.10
CA ILE A 106 -7.51 2.20 -8.69
C ILE A 106 -7.73 0.98 -9.58
N ARG A 107 -9.00 0.67 -9.93
CA ARG A 107 -9.33 -0.44 -10.85
C ARG A 107 -8.84 -0.19 -12.26
N GLU A 108 -9.04 1.01 -12.79
CA GLU A 108 -8.57 1.42 -14.12
C GLU A 108 -7.04 1.36 -14.22
N ALA A 109 -6.34 1.66 -13.13
CA ALA A 109 -4.90 1.52 -13.01
C ALA A 109 -4.42 0.05 -12.87
N GLY A 110 -5.33 -0.93 -12.93
CA GLY A 110 -5.01 -2.36 -12.88
C GLY A 110 -4.77 -2.92 -11.47
N CYS A 111 -5.07 -2.15 -10.44
CA CYS A 111 -4.90 -2.55 -9.04
C CYS A 111 -6.23 -2.99 -8.40
N LYS A 112 -6.14 -3.70 -7.29
CA LYS A 112 -7.30 -4.06 -6.47
C LYS A 112 -7.56 -2.97 -5.42
N PRO A 113 -8.72 -2.29 -5.44
CA PRO A 113 -9.03 -1.24 -4.47
C PRO A 113 -9.43 -1.82 -3.12
N GLY A 114 -9.21 -1.02 -2.07
CA GLY A 114 -9.80 -1.21 -0.75
C GLY A 114 -9.96 0.11 -0.01
N LEU A 115 -10.83 0.10 1.00
CA LEU A 115 -10.99 1.21 1.94
C LEU A 115 -10.40 0.83 3.30
N VAL A 116 -9.81 1.81 3.96
CA VAL A 116 -9.26 1.68 5.32
C VAL A 116 -10.10 2.52 6.26
N PHE A 117 -10.59 1.90 7.32
CA PHE A 117 -11.39 2.56 8.34
C PHE A 117 -10.51 2.86 9.53
N ASN A 118 -10.40 4.13 9.92
CA ASN A 118 -9.78 4.47 11.20
C ASN A 118 -10.64 3.91 12.34
N PRO A 119 -10.09 3.78 13.55
CA PRO A 119 -10.84 3.24 14.69
C PRO A 119 -12.18 3.95 14.97
N ALA A 120 -12.30 5.24 14.64
CA ALA A 120 -13.50 6.03 14.84
C ALA A 120 -14.40 6.14 13.60
N THR A 121 -13.95 5.67 12.44
CA THR A 121 -14.69 5.75 11.18
C THR A 121 -15.79 4.69 11.19
N PRO A 122 -17.06 5.07 11.04
CA PRO A 122 -18.14 4.08 11.02
C PRO A 122 -18.16 3.33 9.69
N LEU A 123 -18.81 2.16 9.67
CA LEU A 123 -18.86 1.28 8.49
C LEU A 123 -19.94 1.67 7.46
N ASP A 124 -20.74 2.68 7.76
CA ASP A 124 -21.81 3.20 6.91
C ASP A 124 -21.37 4.40 6.05
N VAL A 125 -20.07 4.66 5.99
CA VAL A 125 -19.42 5.64 5.09
C VAL A 125 -19.57 5.24 3.61
#